data_AF-A0A4U0RCP0-F1
#
_entry.id   AF-A0A4U0RCP0-F1
#
_cell.length_a   1.000
_cell.length_b   1.000
_cell.length_c   1.000
_cell.angle_alpha   90.00
_cell.angle_beta   90.00
_cell.angle_gamma   90.00
#
_symmetry.space_group_name_H-M   'P 1'
#
loop_
_entity.id
_entity.type
_entity.pdbx_description
1 polymer ?
#
loop_
_entity_poly.entity_id
_entity_poly.type
_entity_poly.pdbx_seq_one_letter_code
_entity_poly.pdbx_strand_id
1 'polypeptide(L)'
;MRSALVMVVLALAGCGEHRGWNPNYGFGEDPYGQYKTAREVTLMTGGTTRQGIPVALPALSPTPAQIAGRDPVLPPPTAGIRQVPVSGETQAPPRLPALRPAPALPVATAPSATTP
;
A
#
# COMPACT_ATOMS: atom_id res chain seq x y z
N MET A 1 31.52 12.04 -27.55
CA MET A 1 30.30 11.64 -28.30
C MET A 1 29.59 10.45 -27.67
N ARG A 2 30.26 9.31 -27.42
CA ARG A 2 29.65 8.11 -26.79
C ARG A 2 28.94 8.39 -25.46
N SER A 3 29.55 9.16 -24.55
CA SER A 3 28.95 9.44 -23.24
C SER A 3 27.66 10.26 -23.33
N ALA A 4 27.56 11.19 -24.27
CA ALA A 4 26.33 11.93 -24.51
C ALA A 4 25.21 11.02 -25.03
N LEU A 5 25.57 10.06 -25.89
CA LEU A 5 24.64 9.06 -26.43
C LEU A 5 24.13 8.13 -25.31
N VAL A 6 25.00 7.71 -24.40
CA VAL A 6 24.61 6.92 -23.21
C VAL A 6 23.65 7.70 -22.30
N MET A 7 23.90 8.98 -22.06
CA MET A 7 23.02 9.81 -21.23
C MET A 7 21.63 10.00 -21.87
N VAL A 8 21.56 10.18 -23.18
CA VAL A 8 20.28 10.27 -23.91
C VAL A 8 19.51 8.95 -23.79
N VAL A 9 20.18 7.81 -23.94
CA VAL A 9 19.54 6.49 -23.81
C VAL A 9 19.03 6.24 -22.38
N LEU A 10 19.82 6.58 -21.35
CA LEU A 10 19.38 6.49 -19.95
C LEU A 10 18.20 7.43 -19.65
N ALA A 11 18.24 8.65 -20.16
CA ALA A 11 17.15 9.61 -19.97
C ALA A 11 15.85 9.15 -20.64
N LEU A 12 15.91 8.59 -21.85
CA LEU A 12 14.73 8.00 -22.50
C LEU A 12 14.24 6.76 -21.77
N ALA A 13 15.14 5.90 -21.26
CA ALA A 13 14.76 4.71 -20.52
C ALA A 13 14.08 5.02 -19.17
N GLY A 14 14.49 6.10 -18.49
CA GLY A 14 13.86 6.55 -17.24
C GLY A 14 12.55 7.33 -17.43
N CYS A 15 12.29 7.84 -18.63
CA CYS A 15 11.09 8.64 -18.95
C CYS A 15 9.86 7.75 -19.17
N GLY A 16 9.46 6.97 -18.15
CA GLY A 16 8.29 6.10 -18.24
C GLY A 16 8.16 5.04 -17.16
N GLU A 17 9.21 4.81 -16.36
CA GLU A 17 9.21 3.75 -15.35
C GLU A 17 8.11 3.93 -14.27
N HIS A 18 7.77 5.17 -13.95
CA HIS A 18 6.68 5.50 -13.03
C HIS A 18 5.27 5.30 -13.63
N ARG A 19 5.16 5.04 -14.94
CA ARG A 19 3.92 4.79 -15.68
C ARG A 19 3.82 3.34 -16.15
N GLY A 20 4.10 2.41 -15.24
CA GLY A 20 4.00 0.98 -15.52
C GLY A 20 2.69 0.60 -16.24
N TRP A 21 2.72 -0.48 -17.01
CA TRP A 21 1.58 -0.91 -17.85
C TRP A 21 0.28 -1.12 -17.06
N ASN A 22 0.38 -1.46 -15.77
CA ASN A 22 -0.79 -1.61 -14.92
C ASN A 22 -1.25 -0.24 -14.40
N PRO A 23 -2.44 0.23 -14.83
CA PRO A 23 -2.93 1.57 -14.52
C PRO A 23 -3.16 1.80 -13.01
N ASN A 24 -3.28 0.74 -12.20
CA ASN A 24 -3.43 0.87 -10.75
C ASN A 24 -2.16 1.39 -10.03
N TYR A 25 -0.99 1.25 -10.65
CA TYR A 25 0.29 1.67 -10.05
C TYR A 25 0.77 3.05 -10.49
N GLY A 26 0.01 3.75 -11.34
CA GLY A 26 0.33 5.13 -11.71
C GLY A 26 0.19 6.11 -10.54
N PHE A 27 0.99 7.18 -10.62
CA PHE A 27 0.82 8.41 -9.84
C PHE A 27 0.05 9.42 -10.71
N GLY A 28 -1.28 9.27 -10.73
CA GLY A 28 -2.17 10.18 -11.45
C GLY A 28 -2.40 11.49 -10.70
N GLU A 29 -3.08 12.44 -11.36
CA GLU A 29 -3.50 13.70 -10.73
C GLU A 29 -4.78 13.55 -9.88
N ASP A 30 -5.40 12.37 -9.91
CA ASP A 30 -6.58 12.04 -9.11
C ASP A 30 -6.28 12.08 -7.59
N PRO A 31 -7.32 12.19 -6.74
CA PRO A 31 -7.12 12.29 -5.28
C PRO A 31 -6.31 11.13 -4.68
N TYR A 32 -6.42 9.93 -5.25
CA TYR A 32 -5.68 8.75 -4.80
C TYR A 32 -4.22 8.79 -5.26
N GLY A 33 -3.94 9.27 -6.46
CA GLY A 33 -2.59 9.56 -6.94
C GLY A 33 -1.87 10.60 -6.08
N GLN A 34 -2.53 11.70 -5.71
CA GLN A 34 -1.97 12.69 -4.78
C GLN A 34 -1.70 12.11 -3.39
N TYR A 35 -2.60 11.26 -2.88
CA TYR A 35 -2.38 10.55 -1.62
C TYR A 35 -1.13 9.65 -1.68
N LYS A 36 -0.93 8.90 -2.77
CA LYS A 36 0.26 8.06 -2.94
C LYS A 36 1.54 8.91 -2.94
N THR A 37 1.59 9.97 -3.73
CA THR A 37 2.76 10.86 -3.80
C THR A 37 3.10 11.44 -2.43
N ALA A 38 2.09 11.95 -1.71
CA ALA A 38 2.29 12.47 -0.37
C ALA A 38 2.80 11.39 0.59
N ARG A 39 2.24 10.18 0.54
CA ARG A 39 2.68 9.03 1.34
C ARG A 39 4.14 8.66 1.06
N GLU A 40 4.55 8.57 -0.20
CA GLU A 40 5.93 8.23 -0.55
C GLU A 40 6.92 9.30 -0.07
N VAL A 41 6.60 10.59 -0.27
CA VAL A 41 7.43 11.69 0.26
C VAL A 41 7.54 11.60 1.78
N THR A 42 6.44 11.32 2.46
CA THR A 42 6.45 11.20 3.92
C THR A 42 7.23 9.98 4.40
N LEU A 43 7.10 8.82 3.74
CA LEU A 43 7.87 7.62 4.07
C LEU A 43 9.38 7.85 3.90
N MET A 44 9.79 8.65 2.91
CA MET A 44 11.20 8.97 2.65
C MET A 44 11.75 10.04 3.60
N THR A 45 10.91 10.99 4.03
CA THR A 45 11.34 12.15 4.84
C THR A 45 11.04 12.03 6.33
N GLY A 46 10.32 10.98 6.76
CA GLY A 46 9.97 10.74 8.16
C GLY A 46 8.91 11.71 8.71
N GLY A 47 8.16 12.41 7.85
CA GLY A 47 7.09 13.32 8.26
C GLY A 47 5.82 12.61 8.74
N THR A 48 4.75 13.38 8.99
CA THR A 48 3.42 12.85 9.32
C THR A 48 2.52 12.75 8.09
N THR A 49 2.09 11.54 7.73
CA THR A 49 1.25 11.30 6.54
C THR A 49 -0.21 11.59 6.85
N ARG A 50 -0.97 12.08 5.86
CA ARG A 50 -2.44 12.12 5.90
C ARG A 50 -2.97 10.68 6.09
N GLN A 51 -3.58 10.39 7.24
CA GLN A 51 -3.90 9.02 7.65
C GLN A 51 -5.05 8.34 6.86
N GLY A 52 -5.81 9.10 6.05
CA GLY A 52 -6.94 8.56 5.29
C GLY A 52 -6.60 8.29 3.83
N ILE A 53 -6.73 7.03 3.40
CA ILE A 53 -6.72 6.68 1.97
C ILE A 53 -8.04 7.17 1.36
N PRO A 54 -8.02 8.01 0.31
CA PRO A 54 -9.24 8.44 -0.36
C PRO A 54 -9.77 7.29 -1.24
N VAL A 55 -10.41 6.31 -0.60
CA VAL A 55 -11.22 5.30 -1.28
C VAL A 55 -12.64 5.81 -1.42
N ALA A 56 -13.17 5.79 -2.64
CA ALA A 56 -14.60 5.94 -2.83
C ALA A 56 -15.29 4.72 -2.20
N LEU A 57 -16.14 4.94 -1.19
CA LEU A 57 -17.03 3.88 -0.73
C LEU A 57 -17.91 3.48 -1.91
N PRO A 58 -18.11 2.18 -2.19
CA PRO A 58 -18.99 1.74 -3.26
C PRO A 58 -20.46 1.95 -2.84
N ALA A 59 -20.89 3.21 -2.82
CA ALA A 59 -22.25 3.63 -2.49
C ALA A 59 -23.30 3.09 -3.47
N LEU A 60 -22.86 2.76 -4.69
CA LEU A 60 -23.67 2.15 -5.75
C LEU A 60 -23.34 0.68 -5.95
N SER A 61 -22.77 0.00 -4.95
CA SER A 61 -22.58 -1.45 -5.06
C SER A 61 -23.94 -2.12 -5.17
N PRO A 62 -24.12 -3.05 -6.13
CA PRO A 62 -25.36 -3.77 -6.27
C PRO A 62 -25.61 -4.64 -5.04
N THR A 63 -26.86 -4.71 -4.59
CA THR A 63 -27.25 -5.60 -3.49
C THR A 63 -27.10 -7.07 -3.91
N PRO A 64 -26.98 -8.03 -2.96
CA PRO A 64 -26.95 -9.45 -3.31
C PRO A 64 -28.13 -9.89 -4.19
N ALA A 65 -29.33 -9.34 -3.97
CA ALA A 65 -30.50 -9.61 -4.80
C ALA A 65 -30.36 -9.04 -6.22
N GLN A 66 -29.77 -7.84 -6.36
CA GLN A 66 -29.48 -7.24 -7.67
C GLN A 66 -28.41 -8.03 -8.43
N ILE A 67 -27.41 -8.58 -7.72
CA ILE A 67 -26.38 -9.45 -8.30
C ILE A 67 -27.01 -10.79 -8.75
N ALA A 68 -27.86 -11.38 -7.92
CA ALA A 68 -28.45 -12.69 -8.17
C ALA A 68 -29.67 -12.66 -9.10
N GLY A 69 -30.22 -11.47 -9.38
CA GLY A 69 -31.45 -11.29 -10.17
C GLY A 69 -32.70 -11.90 -9.51
N ARG A 70 -32.66 -12.22 -8.21
CA ARG A 70 -33.75 -12.85 -7.47
C ARG A 70 -33.70 -12.53 -5.99
N ASP A 71 -34.89 -12.50 -5.36
CA ASP A 71 -35.09 -12.32 -3.92
C ASP A 71 -36.13 -13.35 -3.42
N PRO A 72 -35.78 -14.27 -2.50
CA PRO A 72 -34.53 -14.37 -1.75
C PRO A 72 -33.35 -14.91 -2.57
N VAL A 73 -32.15 -14.42 -2.24
CA VAL A 73 -30.91 -15.02 -2.71
C VAL A 73 -30.77 -16.39 -2.06
N LEU A 74 -30.88 -17.46 -2.85
CA LEU A 74 -30.67 -18.81 -2.32
C LEU A 74 -29.19 -18.97 -1.90
N PRO A 75 -28.93 -19.68 -0.80
CA PRO A 75 -27.57 -19.99 -0.38
C PRO A 75 -26.82 -20.72 -1.50
N PRO A 76 -25.53 -20.41 -1.73
CA PRO A 76 -24.73 -21.12 -2.71
C PRO A 76 -24.66 -22.61 -2.34
N PRO A 77 -24.40 -23.51 -3.30
CA PRO A 77 -24.23 -24.94 -3.03
C PRO A 77 -23.13 -25.26 -2.01
N THR A 78 -22.23 -24.31 -1.78
CA THR A 78 -21.13 -24.39 -0.81
C THR A 78 -21.49 -23.87 0.59
N ALA A 79 -22.68 -23.30 0.77
CA ALA A 79 -23.15 -22.87 2.08
C ALA A 79 -23.27 -24.08 3.01
N GLY A 80 -22.53 -24.08 4.12
CA GLY A 80 -22.52 -25.18 5.08
C GLY A 80 -21.57 -26.32 4.74
N ILE A 81 -20.83 -26.26 3.62
CA ILE A 81 -19.68 -27.15 3.42
C ILE A 81 -18.60 -26.69 4.40
N ARG A 82 -18.37 -27.47 5.45
CA ARG A 82 -17.20 -27.33 6.32
C ARG A 82 -15.97 -27.41 5.42
N GLN A 83 -15.28 -26.30 5.22
CA GLN A 83 -13.98 -26.31 4.56
C GLN A 83 -13.10 -27.26 5.38
N VAL A 84 -12.84 -28.44 4.85
CA VAL A 84 -11.78 -29.28 5.37
C VAL A 84 -10.52 -28.49 5.07
N PRO A 85 -9.76 -28.04 6.08
CA PRO A 85 -8.46 -27.47 5.80
C PRO A 85 -7.70 -28.55 5.02
N VAL A 86 -7.38 -28.26 3.76
CA VAL A 86 -6.31 -29.00 3.12
C VAL A 86 -5.12 -28.75 4.04
N SER A 87 -4.65 -29.81 4.70
CA SER A 87 -3.31 -29.83 5.27
C SER A 87 -2.34 -29.73 4.11
N GLY A 88 -2.30 -28.56 3.48
CA GLY A 88 -1.07 -28.03 2.95
C GLY A 88 -0.19 -27.98 4.17
N GLU A 89 0.89 -28.73 4.11
CA GLU A 89 1.99 -28.57 5.04
C GLU A 89 2.28 -27.08 5.09
N THR A 90 1.74 -26.40 6.10
CA THR A 90 2.12 -25.05 6.43
C THR A 90 3.56 -25.20 6.83
N GLN A 91 4.46 -25.08 5.85
CA GLN A 91 5.80 -24.66 6.13
C GLN A 91 5.63 -23.37 6.92
N ALA A 92 5.84 -23.47 8.23
CA ALA A 92 5.79 -22.33 9.10
C ALA A 92 6.67 -21.25 8.45
N PRO A 93 6.21 -20.00 8.36
CA PRO A 93 7.12 -18.93 7.99
C PRO A 93 8.36 -19.09 8.89
N PRO A 94 9.59 -19.05 8.34
CA PRO A 94 10.79 -19.16 9.16
C PRO A 94 10.63 -18.16 10.30
N ARG A 95 10.67 -18.65 11.54
CA ARG A 95 10.58 -17.80 12.71
C ARG A 95 11.71 -16.79 12.61
N LEU A 96 11.38 -15.55 12.24
CA LEU A 96 12.32 -14.46 12.36
C LEU A 96 12.73 -14.39 13.85
N PRO A 97 14.02 -14.25 14.17
CA PRO A 97 14.45 -14.06 15.53
C PRO A 97 13.64 -12.92 16.14
N ALA A 98 13.16 -13.08 17.37
CA ALA A 98 12.55 -11.99 18.10
C ALA A 98 13.53 -10.81 18.08
N LEU A 99 13.12 -9.70 17.48
CA LEU A 99 13.85 -8.45 17.59
C LEU A 99 13.96 -8.14 19.08
N ARG A 100 15.19 -8.13 19.59
CA ARG A 100 15.46 -7.61 20.93
C ARG A 100 14.84 -6.21 21.03
N PRO A 101 14.21 -5.86 22.16
CA PRO A 101 13.82 -4.48 22.38
C PRO A 101 15.04 -3.61 22.12
N ALA A 102 14.89 -2.59 21.27
CA ALA A 102 15.93 -1.60 21.07
C ALA A 102 16.30 -1.03 22.45
N PRO A 103 17.59 -0.90 22.79
CA PRO A 103 17.96 -0.18 23.99
C PRO A 103 17.33 1.21 23.91
N ALA A 104 16.70 1.65 25.01
CA ALA A 104 16.19 3.01 25.10
C ALA A 104 17.35 3.97 24.78
N LEU A 105 17.26 4.65 23.64
CA LEU A 105 18.13 5.78 23.37
C LEU A 105 17.87 6.79 24.48
N PRO A 106 18.92 7.35 25.11
CA PRO A 106 18.72 8.39 26.11
C PRO A 106 17.93 9.52 25.45
N VAL A 107 16.79 9.87 26.05
CA VAL A 107 16.09 11.13 25.75
C VAL A 107 17.12 12.22 25.98
N ALA A 108 17.58 12.84 24.90
CA ALA A 108 18.29 14.10 24.99
C ALA A 108 17.31 15.09 25.61
N THR A 109 17.51 15.42 26.88
CA THR A 109 16.89 16.58 27.52
C THR A 109 17.24 17.79 26.66
N ALA A 110 16.24 18.39 26.05
CA ALA A 110 16.39 19.69 25.41
C ALA A 110 16.94 20.67 26.46
N PRO A 111 17.98 21.48 26.15
CA PRO A 111 18.37 22.54 27.05
C PRO A 111 17.23 23.55 27.14
N SER A 112 16.79 23.79 28.38
CA SER A 112 15.86 24.87 28.71
C SER A 112 16.35 26.18 28.10
N ALA A 113 15.51 26.83 27.31
CA ALA A 113 15.75 28.19 26.86
C ALA A 113 15.77 29.13 28.09
N THR A 114 16.95 29.66 28.41
CA THR A 114 17.11 30.84 29.26
C THR A 114 16.88 32.07 28.38
N THR A 115 15.79 32.77 28.63
CA THR A 115 15.48 34.08 28.03
C THR A 115 16.31 35.17 28.75
N PRO A 116 16.92 36.13 28.01
CA PRO A 116 17.48 37.36 28.60
C PRO A 116 16.39 38.39 28.97
#